data_AF-A0A060C9T9-F1
#
_entry.id   AF-A0A060C9T9-F1
#
_cell.length_a   1.000
_cell.length_b   1.000
_cell.length_c   1.000
_cell.angle_alpha   90.00
_cell.angle_beta   90.00
_cell.angle_gamma   90.00
#
_symmetry.space_group_name_H-M   'P 1'
#
loop_
_entity.id
_entity.type
_entity.pdbx_description
1 polymer ?
#
loop_
_entity_poly.entity_id
_entity_poly.type
_entity_poly.pdbx_seq_one_letter_code
_entity_poly.pdbx_strand_id
1 'polypeptide(L)' 'MMEQQVSTEKLAVSAWIDHSYQELWQALTLSKTVPSASVAKQVLDDLIEANKEFWPELH' A
#
# COMPACT_ATOMS: atom_id res chain seq x y z
N MET A 1 19.18 -3.25 -2.27
CA MET A 1 18.44 -2.02 -2.66
C MET A 1 17.32 -2.31 -3.64
N MET A 2 17.52 -3.14 -4.68
CA MET A 2 16.44 -3.54 -5.60
C MET A 2 15.39 -4.44 -4.93
N GLU A 3 15.80 -5.34 -4.03
CA GLU A 3 14.88 -6.27 -3.34
C GLU A 3 13.77 -5.58 -2.54
N GLN A 4 14.08 -4.50 -1.83
CA GLN A 4 13.07 -3.75 -1.07
C GLN A 4 12.04 -3.07 -1.99
N GLN A 5 12.50 -2.56 -3.13
CA GLN A 5 11.64 -1.92 -4.12
C GLN A 5 10.72 -2.94 -4.80
N VAL A 6 11.27 -4.08 -5.26
CA VAL A 6 10.47 -5.13 -5.88
C VAL A 6 9.48 -5.77 -4.89
N SER A 7 9.83 -5.87 -3.60
CA SER A 7 8.89 -6.34 -2.58
C SER A 7 7.72 -5.38 -2.39
N THR A 8 7.98 -4.07 -2.41
CA THR A 8 6.92 -3.03 -2.35
C THR A 8 5.97 -3.16 -3.54
N GLU A 9 6.51 -3.28 -4.75
CA GLU A 9 5.73 -3.38 -5.99
C GLU A 9 4.91 -4.67 -6.04
N LYS A 10 5.49 -5.80 -5.63
CA LYS A 10 4.78 -7.08 -5.58
C LYS A 10 3.65 -7.07 -4.56
N LEU A 11 3.89 -6.54 -3.35
CA LEU A 11 2.86 -6.42 -2.33
C LEU A 11 1.72 -5.50 -2.75
N ALA A 12 2.00 -4.42 -3.47
CA ALA A 12 0.94 -3.54 -4.00
C ALA A 12 0.03 -4.27 -4.99
N VAL A 13 0.61 -5.11 -5.87
CA VAL A 13 -0.18 -5.94 -6.81
C VAL A 13 -0.95 -7.04 -6.08
N SER A 14 -0.33 -7.72 -5.12
CA SER A 14 -1.02 -8.71 -4.27
C SER A 14 -2.21 -8.09 -3.54
N ALA A 15 -2.02 -6.93 -2.91
CA ALA A 15 -3.08 -6.22 -2.21
C ALA A 15 -4.25 -5.84 -3.13
N TRP A 16 -3.97 -5.51 -4.40
CA TRP A 16 -5.00 -5.23 -5.39
C TRP A 16 -5.76 -6.48 -5.82
N ILE A 17 -5.09 -7.62 -5.97
CA ILE A 17 -5.71 -8.90 -6.36
C ILE A 17 -6.55 -9.47 -5.20
N ASP A 18 -5.98 -9.43 -3.99
CA ASP A 18 -6.56 -10.04 -2.79
C ASP A 18 -7.46 -9.06 -2.02
N HIS A 19 -7.58 -7.82 -2.49
CA HIS A 19 -8.37 -6.76 -1.87
C HIS A 19 -7.96 -6.54 -0.40
N SER A 20 -6.67 -6.57 -0.10
CA SER A 20 -6.16 -6.56 1.27
C SER A 20 -5.65 -5.17 1.68
N TYR A 21 -6.33 -4.55 2.65
CA TYR A 21 -5.87 -3.30 3.23
C TYR A 21 -4.50 -3.49 3.91
N GLN A 22 -4.34 -4.61 4.61
CA GLN A 22 -3.12 -4.91 5.36
C GLN A 22 -1.90 -5.06 4.44
N GLU A 23 -2.04 -5.68 3.27
CA GLU A 23 -0.94 -5.83 2.33
C GLU A 23 -0.56 -4.51 1.67
N LEU A 24 -1.54 -3.66 1.33
CA LEU A 24 -1.24 -2.35 0.75
C LEU A 24 -0.55 -1.44 1.78
N TRP A 25 -0.93 -1.55 3.05
CA TRP A 25 -0.26 -0.87 4.14
C TRP A 25 1.18 -1.36 4.34
N GLN A 26 1.43 -2.67 4.22
CA GLN A 26 2.78 -3.24 4.26
C GLN A 26 3.62 -2.74 3.09
N ALA A 27 3.06 -2.69 1.87
CA ALA A 27 3.73 -2.16 0.69
C ALA A 27 4.19 -0.72 0.93
N LEU A 28 3.30 0.16 1.40
CA LEU A 28 3.63 1.54 1.70
C LEU A 28 4.66 1.67 2.82
N THR A 29 4.56 0.83 3.85
CA THR A 29 5.53 0.82 4.97
C THR A 29 6.93 0.40 4.53
N LEU A 30 7.05 -0.50 3.53
CA LEU A 30 8.33 -0.95 2.99
C LEU A 30 8.98 0.06 2.04
N SER A 31 8.23 1.04 1.53
CA SER A 31 8.73 2.08 0.65
C SER A 31 9.76 2.97 1.35
N LYS A 32 10.91 3.21 0.71
CA LYS A 32 11.95 4.12 1.22
C LYS A 32 11.51 5.57 1.37
N THR A 33 10.41 5.95 0.72
CA THR A 33 9.86 7.31 0.76
C THR A 33 8.98 7.53 1.98
N VAL A 34 8.56 6.46 2.66
CA VAL A 34 7.62 6.50 3.77
C VAL A 34 8.39 6.29 5.08
N PRO A 35 8.37 7.24 6.02
CA PRO A 35 9.28 7.24 7.17
C PRO A 35 8.85 6.30 8.30
N SER A 36 7.59 5.86 8.34
CA SER A 36 7.06 4.99 9.40
C SER A 36 5.74 4.34 9.01
N ALA A 37 5.39 3.25 9.68
CA ALA A 37 4.11 2.56 9.50
C ALA A 37 2.89 3.44 9.85
N SER A 38 3.02 4.36 10.82
CA SER A 38 1.93 5.28 11.16
C SER A 38 1.67 6.29 10.05
N VAL A 39 2.72 6.84 9.44
CA VAL A 39 2.60 7.72 8.26
C VAL A 39 2.08 6.93 7.05
N ALA A 40 2.54 5.69 6.85
CA ALA A 40 2.03 4.81 5.79
C ALA A 40 0.51 4.61 5.90
N LYS A 41 0.00 4.44 7.12
CA LYS A 41 -1.43 4.26 7.37
C LYS A 41 -2.22 5.51 7.00
N GLN A 42 -1.79 6.69 7.46
CA GLN A 42 -2.45 7.96 7.15
C GLN A 42 -2.51 8.20 5.63
N VAL A 43 -1.40 7.97 4.94
CA VAL A 43 -1.34 8.09 3.47
C VAL A 43 -2.25 7.07 2.79
N LEU A 44 -2.32 5.83 3.28
CA LEU A 44 -3.20 4.82 2.72
C LEU A 44 -4.67 5.21 2.86
N ASP A 45 -5.08 5.67 4.05
CA ASP A 45 -6.44 6.12 4.32
C ASP A 45 -6.84 7.27 3.37
N ASP A 46 -5.95 8.25 3.18
CA ASP A 46 -6.15 9.37 2.24
C ASP A 46 -6.22 8.91 0.77
N LEU A 47 -5.39 7.93 0.38
CA LEU A 47 -5.39 7.36 -0.97
C LEU A 47 -6.65 6.57 -1.26
N ILE A 48 -7.16 5.78 -0.30
CA ILE A 48 -8.42 5.04 -0.45
C ILE A 48 -9.56 6.02 -0.67
N GLU A 49 -9.65 7.10 0.11
CA GLU A 49 -10.67 8.13 -0.05
C GLU A 49 -10.60 8.78 -1.44
N ALA A 50 -9.40 9.16 -1.87
CA ALA A 50 -9.19 9.82 -3.17
C ALA A 50 -9.43 8.90 -4.38
N ASN A 51 -9.31 7.57 -4.20
CA ASN A 51 -9.39 6.58 -5.29
C ASN A 51 -10.63 5.68 -5.22
N LYS A 52 -11.67 6.05 -4.45
CA LYS A 52 -12.91 5.26 -4.30
C LYS A 52 -13.54 4.79 -5.61
N GLU A 53 -13.44 5.58 -6.68
CA GLU A 53 -14.01 5.26 -7.99
C GLU A 53 -13.09 4.39 -8.87
N PHE A 54 -11.82 4.23 -8.47
CA PHE A 54 -10.78 3.57 -9.26
C PHE A 54 -10.25 2.28 -8.63
N TRP A 55 -10.23 2.20 -7.30
CA TRP A 55 -9.69 1.06 -6.57
C TRP A 55 -10.80 0.09 -6.18
N PRO A 56 -10.50 -1.22 -6.11
CA PRO A 56 -11.41 -2.16 -5.47
C PRO A 56 -11.58 -1.83 -3.99
N GLU A 57 -12.70 -2.25 -3.40
CA GLU A 57 -12.87 -2.19 -1.95
C GLU A 57 -11.85 -3.10 -1.28
N LEU A 58 -11.15 -2.57 -0.27
CA LEU A 58 -10.16 -3.31 0.51
C LEU A 58 -10.77 -3.77 1.85
N HIS A 59 -10.38 -4.97 2.31
CA HIS A 59 -10.84 -5.61 3.54
C HIS A 59 -9.73 -5.68 4.61
#